data_AF-A0A1Z4M2F2-F1
#
_entry.id   AF-A0A1Z4M2F2-F1
#
_cell.length_a   1.000
_cell.length_b   1.000
_cell.length_c   1.000
_cell.angle_alpha   90.00
_cell.angle_beta   90.00
_cell.angle_gamma   90.00
#
_symmetry.space_group_name_H-M   'P 1'
#
loop_
_entity.id
_entity.type
_entity.pdbx_description
1 polymer ?
#
loop_
_entity_poly.entity_id
_entity_poly.type
_entity_poly.pdbx_seq_one_letter_code
_entity_poly.pdbx_strand_id
1 'polypeptide(L)'
;MGIASKYWKLARIDSFSRCKSEVLEAAKNFFDEQFPEQAHQKEVSDRNIQRQLMQWYQSSDPRSEMAQICLRCFISNVLKESCIALEQKFGERHYLYSAQLLPLVLDTAHNNQDSESLTTHILSTFNPNKSNLSTWVTIIFKSCSAVKQSLKEHGIVQLTDWTILRYTTHTRLKRVLSSLQLTSTEIAKAVKLFDSFQSVYCTQLSKHRKAKPDSKFNTTKYPQPTREQLNQIAEILSGDIEYSLSRKIISSEEVLEELQRLAYILRETWTQPQQVVEKNNDEKKTSKLPDFCIEPFNNCLHESVKQVVQTRFDYIQRKGTVKGKEQAKRYLQALHLFHCNGVGLKNIAAQLGFTDQPHLSRLLKLKILRKDIGRNLISNLKKYVAELSGYSQNPDKLVELDTRIQSLFGEEIDELIKDAEKEAKNGYRLVMNSKLARSICQLINKCPHFNN
;
A
#
# COMPACT_ATOMS: atom_id res chain seq x y z
N MET A 1 -23.81 26.71 -23.56
CA MET A 1 -23.33 27.53 -22.42
C MET A 1 -21.81 27.63 -22.54
N GLY A 2 -21.24 28.83 -22.39
CA GLY A 2 -19.83 29.08 -22.74
C GLY A 2 -18.82 28.31 -21.88
N ILE A 3 -17.74 27.87 -22.52
CA ILE A 3 -16.60 27.19 -21.89
C ILE A 3 -16.00 28.04 -20.77
N ALA A 4 -16.09 29.36 -20.87
CA ALA A 4 -15.60 30.32 -19.87
C ALA A 4 -16.33 30.21 -18.52
N SER A 5 -17.56 29.70 -18.48
CA SER A 5 -18.36 29.70 -17.25
C SER A 5 -17.79 28.89 -16.08
N LYS A 6 -16.84 28.02 -16.35
CA LYS A 6 -16.06 27.30 -15.34
C LYS A 6 -15.18 28.20 -14.46
N TYR A 7 -14.88 29.43 -14.87
CA TYR A 7 -14.08 30.37 -14.08
C TYR A 7 -14.91 31.15 -13.05
N TRP A 8 -16.24 31.15 -13.14
CA TRP A 8 -17.10 31.86 -12.17
C TRP A 8 -18.25 31.00 -11.61
N LYS A 9 -18.39 29.77 -12.08
CA LYS A 9 -19.26 28.77 -11.45
C LYS A 9 -18.45 27.95 -10.46
N LEU A 10 -18.76 28.07 -9.18
CA LEU A 10 -18.15 27.26 -8.14
C LEU A 10 -18.99 26.00 -7.91
N ALA A 11 -18.39 24.82 -8.06
CA ALA A 11 -18.98 23.57 -7.61
C ALA A 11 -18.56 23.32 -6.15
N ARG A 12 -19.54 23.27 -5.24
CA ARG A 12 -19.31 23.04 -3.80
C ARG A 12 -20.32 22.08 -3.21
N ILE A 13 -20.02 21.58 -2.02
CA ILE A 13 -20.90 20.68 -1.27
C ILE A 13 -21.75 21.51 -0.31
N ASP A 14 -23.07 21.33 -0.39
CA ASP A 14 -24.02 21.93 0.55
C ASP A 14 -24.00 21.23 1.92
N SER A 15 -24.69 21.78 2.92
CA SER A 15 -24.81 21.19 4.26
C SER A 15 -25.46 19.80 4.28
N PHE A 16 -26.07 19.37 3.17
CA PHE A 16 -26.70 18.06 2.99
C PHE A 16 -25.87 17.12 2.11
N SER A 17 -24.58 17.40 1.93
CA SER A 17 -23.65 16.61 1.11
C SER A 17 -23.98 16.54 -0.38
N ARG A 18 -24.79 17.47 -0.91
CA ARG A 18 -25.11 17.53 -2.34
C ARG A 18 -24.23 18.54 -3.05
N CYS A 19 -23.82 18.19 -4.26
CA CYS A 19 -23.06 19.10 -5.11
C CYS A 19 -23.99 20.17 -5.68
N LYS A 20 -23.71 21.43 -5.34
CA LYS A 20 -24.37 22.62 -5.88
C LYS A 20 -23.37 23.40 -6.72
N SER A 21 -23.81 23.82 -7.90
CA SER A 21 -23.07 24.77 -8.73
C SER A 21 -23.66 26.16 -8.53
N GLU A 22 -22.84 27.09 -8.07
CA GLU A 22 -23.23 28.47 -7.77
C GLU A 22 -22.46 29.44 -8.64
N VAL A 23 -23.15 30.46 -9.14
CA VAL A 23 -22.51 31.55 -9.90
C VAL A 23 -22.02 32.58 -8.89
N LEU A 24 -20.71 32.84 -8.90
CA LEU A 24 -20.12 33.92 -8.13
C LEU A 24 -20.11 35.17 -8.98
N GLU A 25 -21.07 36.08 -8.77
CA GLU A 25 -21.20 37.30 -9.57
C GLU A 25 -19.96 38.19 -9.50
N ALA A 26 -19.29 38.26 -8.34
CA ALA A 26 -18.02 38.97 -8.21
C ALA A 26 -16.91 38.40 -9.12
N ALA A 27 -16.80 37.07 -9.19
CA ALA A 27 -15.82 36.40 -10.06
C ALA A 27 -16.19 36.55 -11.54
N LYS A 28 -17.49 36.55 -11.86
CA LYS A 28 -18.00 36.75 -13.21
C LYS A 28 -17.69 38.17 -13.71
N ASN A 29 -18.02 39.20 -12.93
CA ASN A 29 -17.73 40.59 -13.27
C ASN A 29 -16.23 40.80 -13.44
N PHE A 30 -15.42 40.29 -12.50
CA PHE A 30 -13.97 40.33 -12.61
C PHE A 30 -13.45 39.64 -13.88
N PHE A 31 -13.98 38.46 -14.22
CA PHE A 31 -13.58 37.73 -15.42
C PHE A 31 -13.96 38.48 -16.70
N ASP A 32 -15.17 39.04 -16.76
CA ASP A 32 -15.66 39.81 -17.91
C ASP A 32 -14.84 41.10 -18.10
N GLU A 33 -14.43 41.77 -17.02
CA GLU A 33 -13.55 42.95 -17.05
C GLU A 33 -12.13 42.64 -17.53
N GLN A 34 -11.54 41.55 -17.04
CA GLN A 34 -10.14 41.22 -17.32
C GLN A 34 -9.95 40.42 -18.63
N PHE A 35 -10.99 39.72 -19.08
CA PHE A 35 -10.96 38.85 -20.25
C PHE A 35 -12.17 39.07 -21.19
N PRO A 36 -12.44 40.32 -21.63
CA PRO A 36 -13.67 40.68 -22.37
C PRO A 36 -13.81 39.95 -23.71
N GLU A 37 -12.70 39.73 -24.41
CA GLU A 37 -12.67 39.00 -25.67
C GLU A 37 -13.00 37.51 -25.51
N GLN A 38 -12.68 36.93 -24.35
CA GLN A 38 -12.77 35.49 -24.09
C GLN A 38 -14.07 35.10 -23.38
N ALA A 39 -14.73 36.03 -22.70
CA ALA A 39 -16.04 35.82 -22.09
C ALA A 39 -17.13 35.44 -23.11
N HIS A 40 -17.00 35.91 -24.36
CA HIS A 40 -17.99 35.75 -25.43
C HIS A 40 -17.61 34.70 -26.50
N GLN A 41 -16.38 34.18 -26.46
CA GLN A 41 -15.89 33.19 -27.43
C GLN A 41 -16.37 31.78 -27.07
N LYS A 42 -16.71 30.99 -28.12
CA LYS A 42 -17.09 29.57 -27.95
C LYS A 42 -15.92 28.68 -27.55
N GLU A 43 -14.69 29.03 -27.95
CA GLU A 43 -13.46 28.35 -27.58
C GLU A 43 -12.50 29.33 -26.91
N VAL A 44 -12.07 29.00 -25.69
CA VAL A 44 -11.20 29.86 -24.89
C VAL A 44 -9.88 29.15 -24.66
N SER A 45 -8.77 29.83 -24.92
CA SER A 45 -7.44 29.31 -24.60
C SER A 45 -7.19 29.36 -23.09
N ASP A 46 -7.66 28.30 -22.41
CA ASP A 46 -7.51 28.11 -20.96
C ASP A 46 -6.09 28.34 -20.45
N ARG A 47 -5.09 27.97 -21.25
CA ARG A 47 -3.68 28.07 -20.87
C ARG A 47 -3.25 29.51 -20.62
N ASN A 48 -3.70 30.44 -21.44
CA ASN A 48 -3.33 31.85 -21.32
C ASN A 48 -4.01 32.49 -20.11
N ILE A 49 -5.30 32.19 -19.92
CA ILE A 49 -6.09 32.67 -18.78
C ILE A 49 -5.52 32.14 -17.46
N GLN A 50 -5.28 30.83 -17.37
CA GLN A 50 -4.72 30.20 -16.16
C GLN A 50 -3.34 30.77 -15.82
N ARG A 51 -2.48 31.02 -16.81
CA ARG A 51 -1.17 31.61 -16.57
C ARG A 51 -1.29 33.04 -16.03
N GLN A 52 -2.19 33.84 -16.59
CA GLN A 52 -2.42 35.22 -16.15
C GLN A 52 -3.00 35.27 -14.73
N LEU A 53 -4.05 34.48 -14.46
CA LEU A 53 -4.63 34.37 -13.12
C LEU A 53 -3.61 33.89 -12.10
N MET A 54 -2.74 32.93 -12.47
CA MET A 54 -1.72 32.42 -11.56
C MET A 54 -0.62 33.45 -11.28
N GLN A 55 -0.28 34.31 -12.24
CA GLN A 55 0.65 35.43 -12.03
C GLN A 55 0.08 36.44 -11.03
N TRP A 56 -1.20 36.81 -11.16
CA TRP A 56 -1.86 37.72 -10.21
C TRP A 56 -1.97 37.10 -8.82
N TYR A 57 -2.25 35.80 -8.74
CA TYR A 57 -2.31 35.11 -7.45
C TYR A 57 -0.94 35.03 -6.74
N GLN A 58 0.15 34.79 -7.48
CA GLN A 58 1.50 34.67 -6.92
C GLN A 58 2.18 36.01 -6.62
N SER A 59 1.68 37.10 -7.18
CA SER A 59 2.17 38.45 -6.90
C SER A 59 1.34 39.11 -5.80
N SER A 60 1.88 40.13 -5.15
CA SER A 60 1.13 40.99 -4.22
C SER A 60 0.17 41.95 -4.97
N ASP A 61 -0.48 41.46 -6.03
CA ASP A 61 -1.42 42.21 -6.85
C ASP A 61 -2.77 42.32 -6.11
N PRO A 62 -3.44 43.49 -6.13
CA PRO A 62 -4.78 43.63 -5.54
C PRO A 62 -5.82 42.67 -6.14
N ARG A 63 -5.57 42.14 -7.34
CA ARG A 63 -6.41 41.13 -8.01
C ARG A 63 -6.17 39.71 -7.53
N SER A 64 -5.20 39.48 -6.63
CA SER A 64 -4.78 38.14 -6.19
C SER A 64 -5.95 37.33 -5.63
N GLU A 65 -6.81 37.94 -4.82
CA GLU A 65 -7.98 37.28 -4.23
C GLU A 65 -8.99 36.83 -5.30
N MET A 66 -9.38 37.73 -6.21
CA MET A 66 -10.31 37.39 -7.29
C MET A 66 -9.71 36.38 -8.26
N ALA A 67 -8.41 36.46 -8.53
CA ALA A 67 -7.72 35.48 -9.35
C ALA A 67 -7.72 34.08 -8.70
N GLN A 68 -7.52 34.02 -7.38
CA GLN A 68 -7.65 32.78 -6.61
C GLN A 68 -9.06 32.20 -6.73
N ILE A 69 -10.11 33.03 -6.55
CA ILE A 69 -11.50 32.60 -6.65
C ILE A 69 -11.79 32.02 -8.05
N CYS A 70 -11.37 32.71 -9.12
CA CYS A 70 -11.55 32.22 -10.48
C CYS A 70 -10.87 30.88 -10.74
N LEU A 71 -9.65 30.69 -10.22
CA LEU A 71 -8.92 29.43 -10.33
C LEU A 71 -9.58 28.31 -9.51
N ARG A 72 -10.11 28.61 -8.31
CA ARG A 72 -10.86 27.64 -7.49
C ARG A 72 -12.15 27.20 -8.20
N CYS A 73 -12.89 28.12 -8.82
CA CYS A 73 -14.03 27.78 -9.67
C CYS A 73 -13.62 26.80 -10.77
N PHE A 74 -12.54 27.10 -11.50
CA PHE A 74 -12.06 26.22 -12.57
C PHE A 74 -11.73 24.82 -12.05
N ILE A 75 -10.96 24.73 -10.97
CA ILE A 75 -10.56 23.45 -10.35
C ILE A 75 -11.79 22.65 -9.92
N SER A 76 -12.76 23.30 -9.27
CA SER A 76 -13.97 22.64 -8.78
C SER A 76 -14.78 21.99 -9.91
N ASN A 77 -14.86 22.63 -11.08
CA ASN A 77 -15.54 22.06 -12.23
C ASN A 77 -14.77 20.88 -12.83
N VAL A 78 -13.44 20.97 -12.94
CA VAL A 78 -12.61 19.85 -13.43
C VAL A 78 -12.70 18.63 -12.50
N LEU A 79 -12.74 18.85 -11.18
CA LEU A 79 -12.95 17.78 -10.20
C LEU A 79 -14.34 17.14 -10.35
N LYS A 80 -15.38 17.96 -10.49
CA LYS A 80 -16.75 17.49 -10.72
C LYS A 80 -16.85 16.63 -11.98
N GLU A 81 -16.29 17.10 -13.09
CA GLU A 81 -16.25 16.36 -14.36
C GLU A 81 -15.45 15.06 -14.23
N SER A 82 -14.35 15.07 -13.48
CA SER A 82 -13.54 13.86 -13.22
C SER A 82 -14.30 12.80 -12.42
N CYS A 83 -15.13 13.21 -11.44
CA CYS A 83 -16.01 12.30 -10.71
C CYS A 83 -17.09 11.69 -11.62
N ILE A 84 -17.72 12.51 -12.48
CA ILE A 84 -18.73 12.04 -13.45
C ILE A 84 -18.11 11.07 -14.45
N ALA A 85 -16.89 11.34 -14.93
CA ALA A 85 -16.19 10.44 -15.85
C ALA A 85 -15.87 9.07 -15.21
N LEU A 86 -15.61 9.02 -13.90
CA LEU A 86 -15.44 7.74 -13.18
C LEU A 86 -16.76 6.99 -13.04
N GLU A 87 -17.86 7.67 -12.74
CA GLU A 87 -19.20 7.09 -12.71
C GLU A 87 -19.60 6.52 -14.08
N GLN A 88 -19.38 7.26 -15.16
CA GLN A 88 -19.65 6.75 -16.53
C GLN A 88 -18.83 5.51 -16.85
N LYS A 89 -17.60 5.42 -16.35
CA LYS A 89 -16.68 4.32 -16.64
C LYS A 89 -16.92 3.08 -15.78
N PHE A 90 -17.34 3.25 -14.54
CA PHE A 90 -17.39 2.17 -13.55
C PHE A 90 -18.74 2.01 -12.85
N GLY A 91 -19.65 2.97 -12.96
CA GLY A 91 -20.90 3.04 -12.21
C GLY A 91 -21.81 1.84 -12.41
N GLU A 92 -21.96 1.36 -13.65
CA GLU A 92 -22.83 0.21 -13.96
C GLU A 92 -22.36 -1.09 -13.30
N ARG A 93 -21.04 -1.32 -13.20
CA ARG A 93 -20.46 -2.58 -12.72
C ARG A 93 -20.08 -2.55 -11.24
N HIS A 94 -19.77 -1.37 -10.73
CA HIS A 94 -19.16 -1.19 -9.41
C HIS A 94 -20.01 -0.34 -8.47
N TYR A 95 -21.20 0.11 -8.89
CA TYR A 95 -22.09 0.97 -8.10
C TYR A 95 -21.41 2.24 -7.57
N LEU A 96 -20.44 2.75 -8.34
CA LEU A 96 -19.72 3.98 -8.03
C LEU A 96 -20.46 5.18 -8.60
N TYR A 97 -20.96 6.06 -7.72
CA TYR A 97 -21.68 7.27 -8.12
C TYR A 97 -20.85 8.52 -7.82
N SER A 98 -20.93 9.53 -8.70
CA SER A 98 -20.25 10.81 -8.48
C SER A 98 -20.65 11.46 -7.16
N ALA A 99 -21.90 11.28 -6.70
CA ALA A 99 -22.40 11.76 -5.41
C ALA A 99 -21.56 11.30 -4.20
N GLN A 100 -20.91 10.12 -4.28
CA GLN A 100 -20.05 9.60 -3.22
C GLN A 100 -18.63 10.17 -3.28
N LEU A 101 -18.16 10.54 -4.48
CA LEU A 101 -16.81 11.06 -4.70
C LEU A 101 -16.72 12.58 -4.49
N LEU A 102 -17.78 13.32 -4.85
CA LEU A 102 -17.81 14.78 -4.80
C LEU A 102 -17.50 15.33 -3.38
N PRO A 103 -18.04 14.78 -2.28
CA PRO A 103 -17.71 15.21 -0.92
C PRO A 103 -16.24 15.02 -0.52
N LEU A 104 -15.51 14.12 -1.19
CA LEU A 104 -14.10 13.84 -0.89
C LEU A 104 -13.14 14.83 -1.55
N VAL A 105 -13.61 15.59 -2.55
CA VAL A 105 -12.74 16.41 -3.41
C VAL A 105 -13.16 17.87 -3.53
N LEU A 106 -14.45 18.18 -3.33
CA LEU A 106 -14.97 19.55 -3.41
C LEU A 106 -14.98 20.22 -2.03
N ASP A 107 -14.88 21.54 -2.04
CA ASP A 107 -14.93 22.36 -0.83
C ASP A 107 -16.34 22.33 -0.20
N THR A 108 -16.40 22.31 1.13
CA THR A 108 -17.65 22.41 1.90
C THR A 108 -17.99 23.87 2.21
N ALA A 109 -19.28 24.16 2.42
CA ALA A 109 -19.76 25.51 2.74
C ALA A 109 -19.19 26.12 4.03
N HIS A 110 -18.58 25.32 4.92
CA HIS A 110 -18.00 25.76 6.19
C HIS A 110 -16.48 25.95 6.17
N ASN A 111 -15.81 25.64 5.06
CA ASN A 111 -14.38 25.88 4.90
C ASN A 111 -14.11 27.36 4.59
N ASN A 112 -14.37 28.20 5.58
CA ASN A 112 -13.86 29.56 5.61
C ASN A 112 -12.43 29.51 6.16
N GLN A 113 -11.48 29.69 5.26
CA GLN A 113 -10.12 30.20 5.45
C GLN A 113 -9.04 29.36 6.17
N ASP A 114 -9.33 28.38 7.04
CA ASP A 114 -8.25 27.76 7.87
C ASP A 114 -7.97 26.24 7.71
N SER A 115 -8.72 25.51 6.88
CA SER A 115 -8.45 24.09 6.63
C SER A 115 -7.87 23.89 5.21
N GLU A 116 -6.70 23.26 5.09
CA GLU A 116 -6.04 22.95 3.80
C GLU A 116 -6.95 22.09 2.92
N SER A 117 -7.73 22.73 2.04
CA SER A 117 -8.60 22.03 1.11
C SER A 117 -7.83 21.50 -0.10
N LEU A 118 -8.37 20.48 -0.78
CA LEU A 118 -7.74 19.91 -1.98
C LEU A 118 -7.55 20.95 -3.09
N THR A 119 -8.52 21.87 -3.26
CA THR A 119 -8.42 22.99 -4.20
C THR A 119 -7.26 23.93 -3.84
N THR A 120 -7.07 24.22 -2.56
CA THR A 120 -5.93 25.04 -2.07
C THR A 120 -4.60 24.31 -2.28
N HIS A 121 -4.54 23.01 -2.00
CA HIS A 121 -3.36 22.18 -2.27
C HIS A 121 -2.99 22.15 -3.77
N ILE A 122 -3.98 21.98 -4.64
CA ILE A 122 -3.79 22.02 -6.10
C ILE A 122 -3.19 23.36 -6.53
N LEU A 123 -3.72 24.47 -6.03
CA LEU A 123 -3.21 25.82 -6.36
C LEU A 123 -1.79 26.04 -5.86
N SER A 124 -1.49 25.61 -4.63
CA SER A 124 -0.15 25.79 -4.04
C SER A 124 0.94 25.02 -4.78
N THR A 125 0.61 23.88 -5.38
CA THR A 125 1.56 22.99 -6.07
C THR A 125 1.57 23.15 -7.59
N PHE A 126 0.62 23.92 -8.16
CA PHE A 126 0.50 24.11 -9.59
C PHE A 126 1.61 24.98 -10.18
N ASN A 127 2.20 24.52 -11.28
CA ASN A 127 3.17 25.30 -12.06
C ASN A 127 2.68 25.47 -13.52
N PRO A 128 2.33 26.71 -13.94
CA PRO A 128 1.76 26.96 -15.27
C PRO A 128 2.76 26.75 -16.42
N ASN A 129 4.06 26.68 -16.14
CA ASN A 129 5.08 26.44 -17.16
C ASN A 129 5.28 24.93 -17.45
N LYS A 130 4.84 24.04 -16.55
CA LYS A 130 5.06 22.59 -16.66
C LYS A 130 3.86 21.83 -17.22
N SER A 131 2.63 22.29 -16.96
CA SER A 131 1.41 21.61 -17.39
C SER A 131 0.20 22.54 -17.39
N ASN A 132 -0.87 22.16 -18.09
CA ASN A 132 -2.18 22.82 -17.97
C ASN A 132 -2.82 22.50 -16.62
N LEU A 133 -3.64 23.42 -16.08
CA LEU A 133 -4.27 23.24 -14.78
C LEU A 133 -5.19 22.01 -14.74
N SER A 134 -5.95 21.75 -15.80
CA SER A 134 -6.82 20.56 -15.89
C SER A 134 -6.04 19.24 -15.77
N THR A 135 -4.89 19.14 -16.44
CA THR A 135 -4.00 17.98 -16.35
C THR A 135 -3.45 17.82 -14.94
N TRP A 136 -3.02 18.94 -14.32
CA TRP A 136 -2.52 18.93 -12.95
C TRP A 136 -3.58 18.50 -11.94
N VAL A 137 -4.79 19.08 -12.03
CA VAL A 137 -5.96 18.70 -11.22
C VAL A 137 -6.23 17.21 -11.36
N THR A 138 -6.20 16.67 -12.58
CA THR A 138 -6.45 15.24 -12.84
C THR A 138 -5.37 14.36 -12.19
N ILE A 139 -4.10 14.77 -12.23
CA ILE A 139 -2.99 14.05 -11.59
C ILE A 139 -3.21 14.02 -10.07
N ILE A 140 -3.47 15.19 -9.47
CA ILE A 140 -3.69 15.30 -8.02
C ILE A 140 -4.93 14.53 -7.60
N PHE A 141 -6.04 14.65 -8.32
CA PHE A 141 -7.28 13.88 -8.13
C PHE A 141 -7.01 12.37 -8.14
N LYS A 142 -6.31 11.85 -9.16
CA LYS A 142 -5.94 10.44 -9.24
C LYS A 142 -4.96 10.01 -8.16
N SER A 143 -4.18 10.94 -7.61
CA SER A 143 -3.22 10.67 -6.54
C SER A 143 -3.85 10.68 -5.14
N CYS A 144 -5.01 11.33 -4.97
CA CYS A 144 -5.73 11.52 -3.71
C CYS A 144 -6.06 10.18 -3.03
N SER A 145 -5.66 10.06 -1.77
CA SER A 145 -5.84 8.83 -0.97
C SER A 145 -7.32 8.53 -0.74
N ALA A 146 -8.16 9.54 -0.47
CA ALA A 146 -9.59 9.38 -0.26
C ALA A 146 -10.30 8.84 -1.51
N VAL A 147 -10.00 9.39 -2.69
CA VAL A 147 -10.54 8.91 -3.98
C VAL A 147 -10.08 7.48 -4.26
N LYS A 148 -8.79 7.16 -4.06
CA LYS A 148 -8.27 5.80 -4.23
C LYS A 148 -8.92 4.78 -3.28
N GLN A 149 -9.18 5.19 -2.04
CA GLN A 149 -9.83 4.36 -1.05
C GLN A 149 -11.30 4.09 -1.44
N SER A 150 -12.03 5.12 -1.86
CA SER A 150 -13.41 4.97 -2.36
C SER A 150 -13.47 4.07 -3.61
N LEU A 151 -12.55 4.23 -4.56
CA LEU A 151 -12.46 3.32 -5.72
C LEU A 151 -12.19 1.87 -5.30
N LYS A 152 -11.34 1.65 -4.29
CA LYS A 152 -11.03 0.32 -3.75
C LYS A 152 -12.24 -0.30 -3.06
N GLU A 153 -13.03 0.48 -2.32
CA GLU A 153 -14.26 0.03 -1.66
C GLU A 153 -15.30 -0.47 -2.67
N HIS A 154 -15.38 0.17 -3.84
CA HIS A 154 -16.23 -0.26 -4.95
C HIS A 154 -15.60 -1.37 -5.82
N GLY A 155 -14.48 -1.96 -5.39
CA GLY A 155 -13.78 -3.04 -6.11
C GLY A 155 -13.04 -2.58 -7.38
N ILE A 156 -12.91 -1.28 -7.61
CA ILE A 156 -12.20 -0.70 -8.75
C ILE A 156 -10.72 -0.59 -8.41
N VAL A 157 -9.97 -1.66 -8.68
CA VAL A 157 -8.52 -1.65 -8.51
C VAL A 157 -7.86 -1.28 -9.84
N GLN A 158 -7.19 -0.11 -9.91
CA GLN A 158 -6.38 0.31 -11.07
C GLN A 158 -5.06 -0.49 -11.14
N LEU A 159 -5.15 -1.82 -11.29
CA LEU A 159 -3.99 -2.67 -11.56
C LEU A 159 -3.84 -2.84 -13.07
N THR A 160 -2.62 -2.66 -13.57
CA THR A 160 -2.27 -3.10 -14.93
C THR A 160 -2.23 -4.63 -14.96
N ASP A 161 -2.40 -5.22 -16.15
CA ASP A 161 -2.26 -6.68 -16.34
C ASP A 161 -0.94 -7.20 -15.76
N TRP A 162 0.12 -6.44 -15.97
CA TRP A 162 1.48 -6.73 -15.51
C TRP A 162 1.61 -6.65 -14.00
N THR A 163 0.86 -5.75 -13.36
CA THR A 163 0.78 -5.70 -11.90
C THR A 163 0.06 -6.93 -11.38
N ILE A 164 -1.05 -7.34 -12.01
CA ILE A 164 -1.81 -8.54 -11.63
C ILE A 164 -0.92 -9.78 -11.74
N LEU A 165 -0.25 -9.97 -12.88
CA LEU A 165 0.65 -11.09 -13.10
C LEU A 165 1.84 -11.07 -12.14
N ARG A 166 2.43 -9.89 -11.86
CA ARG A 166 3.57 -9.79 -10.96
C ARG A 166 3.26 -10.22 -9.53
N TYR A 167 2.07 -9.89 -9.03
CA TYR A 167 1.63 -10.20 -7.66
C TYR A 167 0.83 -11.51 -7.56
N THR A 168 0.62 -12.21 -8.66
CA THR A 168 -0.01 -13.53 -8.64
C THR A 168 0.99 -14.58 -8.14
N THR A 169 0.51 -15.56 -7.37
CA THR A 169 1.30 -16.71 -6.91
C THR A 169 0.88 -17.97 -7.65
N HIS A 170 1.75 -18.98 -7.75
CA HIS A 170 1.43 -20.26 -8.38
C HIS A 170 0.18 -20.91 -7.78
N THR A 171 0.04 -20.86 -6.45
CA THR A 171 -1.12 -21.41 -5.74
C THR A 171 -2.41 -20.69 -6.15
N ARG A 172 -2.37 -19.36 -6.29
CA ARG A 172 -3.52 -18.58 -6.71
C ARG A 172 -3.87 -18.85 -8.18
N LEU A 173 -2.87 -18.84 -9.05
CA LEU A 173 -3.08 -19.13 -10.47
C LEU A 173 -3.70 -20.52 -10.66
N LYS A 174 -3.13 -21.55 -10.03
CA LYS A 174 -3.69 -22.91 -10.07
C LYS A 174 -5.12 -22.95 -9.54
N ARG A 175 -5.39 -22.33 -8.39
CA ARG A 175 -6.74 -22.29 -7.80
C ARG A 175 -7.76 -21.64 -8.74
N VAL A 176 -7.43 -20.50 -9.32
CA VAL A 176 -8.32 -19.78 -10.25
C VAL A 176 -8.56 -20.60 -11.50
N LEU A 177 -7.51 -21.16 -12.10
CA LEU A 177 -7.66 -21.98 -13.31
C LEU A 177 -8.41 -23.29 -13.03
N SER A 178 -8.21 -23.92 -11.87
CA SER A 178 -8.98 -25.09 -11.44
C SER A 178 -10.46 -24.75 -11.20
N SER A 179 -10.78 -23.55 -10.71
CA SER A 179 -12.18 -23.11 -10.54
C SER A 179 -12.92 -22.91 -11.87
N LEU A 180 -12.17 -22.71 -12.96
CA LEU A 180 -12.70 -22.61 -14.33
C LEU A 180 -12.84 -23.97 -15.02
N GLN A 181 -12.69 -25.09 -14.29
CA GLN A 181 -12.76 -26.46 -14.81
C GLN A 181 -11.79 -26.75 -15.97
N LEU A 182 -10.66 -26.04 -16.02
CA LEU A 182 -9.61 -26.30 -17.01
C LEU A 182 -8.93 -27.65 -16.74
N THR A 183 -8.48 -28.30 -17.82
CA THR A 183 -7.78 -29.57 -17.73
C THR A 183 -6.41 -29.42 -17.04
N SER A 184 -5.90 -30.50 -16.47
CA SER A 184 -4.57 -30.51 -15.82
C SER A 184 -3.45 -30.05 -16.76
N THR A 185 -3.58 -30.36 -18.06
CA THR A 185 -2.61 -29.96 -19.10
C THR A 185 -2.69 -28.47 -19.40
N GLU A 186 -3.89 -27.87 -19.46
CA GLU A 186 -4.08 -26.43 -19.65
C GLU A 186 -3.58 -25.63 -18.44
N ILE A 187 -3.82 -26.12 -17.23
CA ILE A 187 -3.30 -25.51 -16.00
C ILE A 187 -1.76 -25.56 -15.99
N ALA A 188 -1.16 -26.69 -16.35
CA ALA A 188 0.28 -26.83 -16.44
C ALA A 188 0.88 -25.85 -17.46
N LYS A 189 0.24 -25.68 -18.63
CA LYS A 189 0.64 -24.71 -19.65
C LYS A 189 0.59 -23.27 -19.13
N ALA A 190 -0.52 -22.88 -18.52
CA ALA A 190 -0.69 -21.53 -17.98
C ALA A 190 0.32 -21.22 -16.86
N VAL A 191 0.60 -22.20 -16.00
CA VAL A 191 1.64 -22.08 -14.97
C VAL A 191 3.02 -21.90 -15.59
N LYS A 192 3.32 -22.64 -16.66
CA LYS A 192 4.60 -22.54 -17.37
C LYS A 192 4.78 -21.21 -18.10
N LEU A 193 3.74 -20.74 -18.78
CA LEU A 193 3.71 -19.40 -19.38
C LEU A 193 3.97 -18.33 -18.31
N PHE A 194 3.36 -18.50 -17.14
CA PHE A 194 3.55 -17.61 -16.00
C PHE A 194 4.97 -17.66 -15.42
N ASP A 195 5.57 -18.85 -15.30
CA ASP A 195 6.97 -19.04 -14.88
C ASP A 195 7.95 -18.36 -15.84
N SER A 196 7.78 -18.58 -17.15
CA SER A 196 8.59 -17.94 -18.19
C SER A 196 8.46 -16.42 -18.14
N PHE A 197 7.23 -15.90 -17.94
CA PHE A 197 7.02 -14.48 -17.73
C PHE A 197 7.73 -13.97 -16.47
N GLN A 198 7.57 -14.61 -15.32
CA GLN A 198 8.19 -14.14 -14.08
C GLN A 198 9.72 -14.12 -14.16
N SER A 199 10.32 -15.15 -14.76
CA SER A 199 11.78 -15.26 -14.89
C SER A 199 12.36 -14.18 -15.81
N VAL A 200 11.77 -13.95 -16.99
CA VAL A 200 12.25 -12.97 -17.97
C VAL A 200 11.91 -11.54 -17.52
N TYR A 201 10.64 -11.28 -17.22
CA TYR A 201 10.15 -9.92 -16.92
C TYR A 201 10.77 -9.36 -15.64
N CYS A 202 10.83 -10.11 -14.54
CA CYS A 202 11.36 -9.59 -13.27
C CYS A 202 12.87 -9.33 -13.32
N THR A 203 13.62 -10.22 -13.97
CA THR A 203 15.09 -10.12 -14.10
C THR A 203 15.46 -8.92 -14.96
N GLN A 204 14.73 -8.68 -16.04
CA GLN A 204 15.03 -7.61 -16.97
C GLN A 204 14.45 -6.25 -16.56
N LEU A 205 13.33 -6.22 -15.83
CA LEU A 205 12.80 -4.98 -15.25
C LEU A 205 13.84 -4.29 -14.35
N SER A 206 14.60 -5.07 -13.59
CA SER A 206 15.68 -4.57 -12.74
C SER A 206 16.87 -4.04 -13.55
N LYS A 207 17.18 -4.64 -14.71
CA LYS A 207 18.26 -4.21 -15.62
C LYS A 207 17.86 -2.94 -16.40
N HIS A 208 16.64 -2.89 -16.94
CA HIS A 208 16.12 -1.73 -17.69
C HIS A 208 16.05 -0.46 -16.83
N ARG A 209 15.64 -0.59 -15.56
CA ARG A 209 15.59 0.53 -14.62
C ARG A 209 16.95 1.13 -14.34
N LYS A 210 17.99 0.29 -14.26
CA LYS A 210 19.37 0.74 -14.06
C LYS A 210 19.94 1.37 -15.32
N ALA A 211 19.60 0.86 -16.50
CA ALA A 211 20.16 1.30 -17.78
C ALA A 211 19.52 2.60 -18.33
N LYS A 212 18.22 2.83 -18.08
CA LYS A 212 17.49 3.98 -18.66
C LYS A 212 16.52 4.61 -17.66
N PRO A 213 17.00 5.33 -16.62
CA PRO A 213 16.18 5.89 -15.54
C PRO A 213 15.06 6.80 -16.06
N ASP A 214 15.30 7.61 -17.09
CA ASP A 214 14.37 8.63 -17.59
C ASP A 214 13.41 8.15 -18.70
N SER A 215 13.37 6.85 -18.99
CA SER A 215 12.49 6.34 -20.05
C SER A 215 11.02 6.33 -19.63
N LYS A 216 10.10 6.54 -20.58
CA LYS A 216 8.64 6.39 -20.37
C LYS A 216 8.28 5.03 -19.75
N PHE A 217 9.09 4.00 -19.99
CA PHE A 217 8.97 2.67 -19.38
C PHE A 217 9.07 2.68 -17.85
N ASN A 218 9.83 3.60 -17.25
CA ASN A 218 9.97 3.72 -15.80
C ASN A 218 8.92 4.59 -15.12
N THR A 219 8.08 5.29 -15.89
CA THR A 219 7.02 6.14 -15.33
C THR A 219 5.89 5.32 -14.70
N THR A 220 5.79 4.03 -15.01
CA THR A 220 4.81 3.10 -14.42
C THR A 220 5.50 2.04 -13.57
N LYS A 221 4.86 1.66 -12.46
CA LYS A 221 5.42 0.70 -11.48
C LYS A 221 5.66 -0.69 -12.09
N TYR A 222 4.87 -1.09 -13.09
CA TYR A 222 5.03 -2.32 -13.88
C TYR A 222 4.56 -2.06 -15.33
N PRO A 223 5.48 -1.69 -16.24
CA PRO A 223 5.17 -1.43 -17.65
C PRO A 223 4.89 -2.71 -18.43
N GLN A 224 4.30 -2.59 -19.61
CA GLN A 224 4.09 -3.72 -20.53
C GLN A 224 5.41 -4.38 -20.96
N PRO A 225 5.48 -5.72 -21.08
CA PRO A 225 6.65 -6.40 -21.59
C PRO A 225 7.11 -5.87 -22.94
N THR A 226 8.43 -5.73 -23.11
CA THR A 226 9.01 -5.35 -24.40
C THR A 226 8.94 -6.50 -25.40
N ARG A 227 9.03 -6.19 -26.71
CA ARG A 227 9.05 -7.22 -27.76
C ARG A 227 10.19 -8.23 -27.56
N GLU A 228 11.34 -7.75 -27.11
CA GLU A 228 12.50 -8.58 -26.74
C GLU A 228 12.17 -9.55 -25.61
N GLN A 229 11.45 -9.12 -24.58
CA GLN A 229 10.99 -9.98 -23.48
C GLN A 229 10.02 -11.05 -23.96
N LEU A 230 9.08 -10.67 -24.82
CA LEU A 230 8.09 -11.59 -25.37
C LEU A 230 8.75 -12.65 -26.27
N ASN A 231 9.76 -12.27 -27.07
CA ASN A 231 10.53 -13.21 -27.87
C ASN A 231 11.28 -14.22 -27.00
N GLN A 232 11.92 -13.78 -25.91
CA GLN A 232 12.61 -14.71 -25.00
C GLN A 232 11.66 -15.64 -24.27
N ILE A 233 10.46 -15.17 -23.90
CA ILE A 233 9.42 -16.03 -23.36
C ILE A 233 9.00 -17.08 -24.40
N ALA A 234 8.82 -16.69 -25.67
CA ALA A 234 8.50 -17.60 -26.75
C ALA A 234 9.60 -18.65 -26.98
N GLU A 235 10.87 -18.26 -26.91
CA GLU A 235 12.02 -19.18 -27.02
C GLU A 235 12.04 -20.22 -25.89
N ILE A 236 11.84 -19.79 -24.63
CA ILE A 236 11.78 -20.69 -23.47
C ILE A 236 10.63 -21.71 -23.63
N LEU A 237 9.49 -21.26 -24.12
CA LEU A 237 8.32 -22.12 -24.34
C LEU A 237 8.49 -23.07 -25.53
N SER A 238 9.25 -22.67 -26.55
CA SER A 238 9.53 -23.48 -27.74
C SER A 238 10.57 -24.57 -27.49
N GLY A 239 11.53 -24.32 -26.58
CA GLY A 239 12.56 -25.29 -26.20
C GLY A 239 12.05 -26.44 -25.34
N ASP A 240 10.80 -26.38 -24.88
CA ASP A 240 10.23 -27.37 -23.99
C ASP A 240 9.30 -28.36 -24.71
N ILE A 241 9.74 -29.62 -24.75
CA ILE A 241 9.10 -30.73 -25.47
C ILE A 241 7.66 -30.94 -25.01
N GLU A 242 7.39 -30.81 -23.70
CA GLU A 242 6.08 -31.07 -23.10
C GLU A 242 5.07 -29.94 -23.40
N TYR A 243 5.58 -28.71 -23.59
CA TYR A 243 4.73 -27.56 -23.98
C TYR A 243 4.44 -27.57 -25.49
N SER A 244 5.46 -27.85 -26.31
CA SER A 244 5.43 -27.84 -27.78
C SER A 244 4.42 -28.82 -28.39
N LEU A 245 4.20 -29.98 -27.76
CA LEU A 245 3.26 -31.01 -28.23
C LEU A 245 1.78 -30.62 -28.14
N SER A 246 1.45 -29.52 -27.47
CA SER A 246 0.10 -29.29 -26.96
C SER A 246 -0.54 -27.97 -27.42
N ARG A 247 0.26 -27.00 -27.88
CA ARG A 247 -0.12 -25.80 -28.65
C ARG A 247 1.17 -25.06 -29.00
N LYS A 248 1.48 -24.88 -30.28
CA LYS A 248 2.69 -24.16 -30.69
C LYS A 248 2.40 -22.66 -30.59
N ILE A 249 2.93 -22.00 -29.56
CA ILE A 249 3.02 -20.52 -29.55
C ILE A 249 4.22 -20.16 -30.43
N ILE A 250 4.01 -19.33 -31.45
CA ILE A 250 4.98 -19.10 -32.54
C ILE A 250 5.49 -17.66 -32.51
N SER A 251 4.74 -16.69 -31.97
CA SER A 251 5.06 -15.26 -32.04
C SER A 251 5.05 -14.51 -30.70
N SER A 252 5.75 -13.37 -30.65
CA SER A 252 5.72 -12.45 -29.49
C SER A 252 4.32 -11.94 -29.16
N GLU A 253 3.50 -11.75 -30.18
CA GLU A 253 2.14 -11.23 -30.09
C GLU A 253 1.21 -12.26 -29.45
N GLU A 254 1.32 -13.54 -29.80
CA GLU A 254 0.56 -14.62 -29.17
C GLU A 254 0.93 -14.81 -27.69
N VAL A 255 2.21 -14.66 -27.33
CA VAL A 255 2.65 -14.65 -25.93
C VAL A 255 2.00 -13.51 -25.16
N LEU A 256 1.95 -12.32 -25.77
CA LEU A 256 1.34 -11.14 -25.15
C LEU A 256 -0.16 -11.34 -24.92
N GLU A 257 -0.88 -11.86 -25.91
CA GLU A 257 -2.32 -12.13 -25.83
C GLU A 257 -2.64 -13.15 -24.75
N GLU A 258 -1.90 -14.26 -24.66
CA GLU A 258 -2.14 -15.27 -23.62
C GLU A 258 -1.79 -14.73 -22.21
N LEU A 259 -0.77 -13.88 -22.07
CA LEU A 259 -0.50 -13.21 -20.79
C LEU A 259 -1.61 -12.24 -20.40
N GLN A 260 -2.14 -11.47 -21.35
CA GLN A 260 -3.28 -10.58 -21.13
C GLN A 260 -4.54 -11.37 -20.78
N ARG A 261 -4.77 -12.50 -21.43
CA ARG A 261 -5.87 -13.42 -21.10
C ARG A 261 -5.75 -13.96 -19.68
N LEU A 262 -4.55 -14.39 -19.27
CA LEU A 262 -4.31 -14.81 -17.88
C LEU A 262 -4.56 -13.66 -16.91
N ALA A 263 -4.10 -12.45 -17.21
CA ALA A 263 -4.33 -11.28 -16.38
C ALA A 263 -5.81 -10.91 -16.29
N TYR A 264 -6.58 -11.07 -17.37
CA TYR A 264 -8.02 -10.88 -17.42
C TYR A 264 -8.76 -11.88 -16.52
N ILE A 265 -8.47 -13.17 -16.68
CA ILE A 265 -9.04 -14.24 -15.84
C ILE A 265 -8.76 -13.96 -14.36
N LEU A 266 -7.50 -13.61 -14.05
CA LEU A 266 -7.13 -13.25 -12.70
C LEU A 266 -7.94 -12.02 -12.26
N ARG A 267 -8.06 -10.98 -13.08
CA ARG A 267 -8.82 -9.76 -12.74
C ARG A 267 -10.27 -10.04 -12.40
N GLU A 268 -10.98 -10.87 -13.17
CA GLU A 268 -12.38 -11.18 -12.88
C GLU A 268 -12.57 -11.82 -11.50
N THR A 269 -11.63 -12.69 -11.09
CA THR A 269 -11.63 -13.27 -9.75
C THR A 269 -11.28 -12.28 -8.62
N TRP A 270 -10.79 -11.08 -8.95
CA TRP A 270 -10.60 -10.00 -7.97
C TRP A 270 -11.85 -9.14 -7.80
N THR A 271 -12.71 -9.07 -8.82
CA THR A 271 -13.89 -8.20 -8.88
C THR A 271 -15.21 -8.90 -8.55
N GLN A 272 -15.23 -10.23 -8.45
CA GLN A 272 -16.37 -10.95 -7.90
C GLN A 272 -16.53 -10.56 -6.41
N PRO A 273 -17.63 -9.89 -6.02
CA PRO A 273 -17.91 -9.67 -4.61
C PRO A 273 -18.13 -11.03 -3.98
N GLN A 274 -17.29 -11.41 -3.03
CA GLN A 274 -17.69 -12.39 -2.03
C GLN A 274 -19.03 -11.92 -1.48
N GLN A 275 -20.10 -12.68 -1.72
CA GLN A 275 -21.37 -12.43 -1.08
C GLN A 275 -21.15 -12.30 0.43
N VAL A 276 -21.71 -11.21 0.93
CA VAL A 276 -21.56 -10.64 2.25
C VAL A 276 -21.82 -11.68 3.34
N VAL A 277 -20.83 -11.86 4.22
CA VAL A 277 -21.11 -11.92 5.66
C VAL A 277 -20.28 -10.82 6.31
N GLU A 278 -20.99 -9.87 6.90
CA GLU A 278 -20.52 -8.60 7.44
C GLU A 278 -19.52 -8.75 8.60
N LYS A 279 -18.46 -7.92 8.61
CA LYS A 279 -18.27 -6.80 9.56
C LYS A 279 -16.87 -6.16 9.46
N ASN A 280 -16.87 -4.90 9.03
CA ASN A 280 -16.10 -3.69 9.41
C ASN A 280 -14.61 -3.72 9.84
N ASN A 281 -13.84 -2.95 9.03
CA ASN A 281 -12.76 -1.95 9.27
C ASN A 281 -11.64 -2.22 10.28
N ASP A 282 -10.34 -2.04 9.99
CA ASP A 282 -9.57 -1.35 8.95
C ASP A 282 -8.64 -2.31 8.16
N GLU A 283 -7.94 -1.94 7.08
CA GLU A 283 -6.49 -1.78 7.24
C GLU A 283 -5.79 -1.13 6.03
N LYS A 284 -4.92 -0.16 6.37
CA LYS A 284 -3.69 0.22 5.67
C LYS A 284 -3.07 -1.00 4.98
N LYS A 285 -2.82 -0.96 3.67
CA LYS A 285 -2.09 -2.04 2.99
C LYS A 285 -0.58 -1.97 3.30
N THR A 286 -0.19 -2.33 4.53
CA THR A 286 0.84 -3.37 4.72
C THR A 286 0.15 -4.73 4.49
N SER A 287 0.85 -5.85 4.42
CA SER A 287 0.16 -7.12 4.68
C SER A 287 -0.46 -6.96 6.08
N LYS A 288 -1.78 -7.05 6.17
CA LYS A 288 -2.47 -6.60 7.36
C LYS A 288 -3.71 -7.47 7.50
N LEU A 289 -3.67 -8.26 8.59
CA LEU A 289 -4.63 -9.26 8.99
C LEU A 289 -6.07 -8.71 9.04
N PRO A 290 -7.08 -9.46 8.57
CA PRO A 290 -8.48 -9.06 8.75
C PRO A 290 -8.74 -8.64 10.21
N ASP A 291 -9.57 -7.64 10.46
CA ASP A 291 -9.67 -6.99 11.78
C ASP A 291 -9.96 -7.94 12.95
N PHE A 292 -10.77 -8.95 12.70
CA PHE A 292 -11.07 -10.00 13.67
C PHE A 292 -9.85 -10.87 14.05
N CYS A 293 -8.77 -10.84 13.26
CA CYS A 293 -7.51 -11.55 13.51
C CYS A 293 -6.45 -10.67 14.18
N ILE A 294 -6.62 -9.35 14.27
CA ILE A 294 -5.60 -8.42 14.80
C ILE A 294 -5.39 -8.64 16.30
N GLU A 295 -6.48 -8.73 17.07
CA GLU A 295 -6.40 -8.93 18.52
C GLU A 295 -5.83 -10.32 18.88
N PRO A 296 -6.29 -11.44 18.29
CA PRO A 296 -5.65 -12.75 18.46
C PRO A 296 -4.16 -12.75 18.12
N PHE A 297 -3.77 -12.08 17.03
CA PHE A 297 -2.39 -11.98 16.62
C PHE A 297 -1.53 -11.23 17.65
N ASN A 298 -2.01 -10.08 18.13
CA ASN A 298 -1.30 -9.28 19.12
C ASN A 298 -1.17 -10.03 20.46
N ASN A 299 -2.19 -10.78 20.87
CA ASN A 299 -2.16 -11.62 22.07
C ASN A 299 -1.14 -12.75 21.92
N CYS A 300 -1.16 -13.44 20.77
CA CYS A 300 -0.17 -14.49 20.46
C CYS A 300 1.26 -13.92 20.39
N LEU A 301 1.42 -12.70 19.88
CA LEU A 301 2.70 -11.99 19.86
C LEU A 301 3.17 -11.68 21.27
N HIS A 302 2.31 -11.14 22.13
CA HIS A 302 2.68 -10.84 23.51
C HIS A 302 3.08 -12.11 24.27
N GLU A 303 2.31 -13.19 24.14
CA GLU A 303 2.63 -14.48 24.77
C GLU A 303 3.90 -15.10 24.18
N SER A 304 4.13 -14.99 22.88
CA SER A 304 5.38 -15.49 22.27
C SER A 304 6.62 -14.74 22.79
N VAL A 305 6.52 -13.42 22.95
CA VAL A 305 7.58 -12.58 23.52
C VAL A 305 7.83 -12.97 24.98
N LYS A 306 6.77 -13.10 25.78
CA LYS A 306 6.83 -13.54 27.17
C LYS A 306 7.50 -14.90 27.31
N GLN A 307 7.04 -15.89 26.55
CA GLN A 307 7.60 -17.26 26.59
C GLN A 307 9.07 -17.28 26.23
N VAL A 308 9.50 -16.59 25.15
CA VAL A 308 10.90 -16.61 24.72
C VAL A 308 11.80 -15.88 25.71
N VAL A 309 11.39 -14.70 26.18
CA VAL A 309 12.17 -13.92 27.15
C VAL A 309 12.27 -14.67 28.48
N GLN A 310 11.16 -15.24 28.97
CA GLN A 310 11.14 -16.03 30.21
C GLN A 310 12.00 -17.29 30.08
N THR A 311 11.86 -18.06 29.00
CA THR A 311 12.64 -19.29 28.78
C THR A 311 14.14 -18.99 28.78
N ARG A 312 14.55 -17.86 28.19
CA ARG A 312 15.95 -17.43 28.18
C ARG A 312 16.42 -16.93 29.53
N PHE A 313 15.59 -16.16 30.23
CA PHE A 313 15.87 -15.73 31.60
C PHE A 313 16.08 -16.94 32.51
N ASP A 314 15.14 -17.89 32.50
CA ASP A 314 15.21 -19.12 33.28
C ASP A 314 16.44 -19.95 32.90
N TYR A 315 16.79 -20.04 31.61
CA TYR A 315 18.00 -20.74 31.17
C TYR A 315 19.29 -20.09 31.70
N ILE A 316 19.36 -18.76 31.70
CA ILE A 316 20.51 -18.02 32.27
C ILE A 316 20.55 -18.19 33.79
N GLN A 317 19.39 -18.18 34.45
CA GLN A 317 19.25 -18.30 35.91
C GLN A 317 19.47 -19.73 36.42
N ARG A 318 19.05 -20.76 35.67
CA ARG A 318 19.16 -22.21 35.99
C ARG A 318 20.59 -22.69 36.20
N LYS A 319 21.60 -21.89 35.83
CA LYS A 319 22.99 -22.12 36.23
C LYS A 319 23.20 -22.01 37.74
N GLY A 320 22.22 -21.59 38.55
CA GLY A 320 22.16 -21.68 40.02
C GLY A 320 23.20 -20.84 40.79
N THR A 321 24.20 -20.31 40.10
CA THR A 321 25.28 -19.50 40.67
C THR A 321 24.85 -18.05 40.88
N VAL A 322 25.48 -17.36 41.83
CA VAL A 322 25.33 -15.91 42.04
C VAL A 322 25.57 -15.14 40.73
N LYS A 323 26.57 -15.56 39.95
CA LYS A 323 26.87 -15.02 38.62
C LYS A 323 25.74 -15.24 37.62
N GLY A 324 25.06 -16.39 37.64
CA GLY A 324 23.92 -16.68 36.75
C GLY A 324 22.70 -15.80 37.04
N LYS A 325 22.39 -15.57 38.32
CA LYS A 325 21.31 -14.66 38.73
C LYS A 325 21.59 -13.21 38.31
N GLU A 326 22.83 -12.75 38.53
CA GLU A 326 23.28 -11.42 38.12
C GLU A 326 23.27 -11.26 36.59
N GLN A 327 23.71 -12.27 35.85
CA GLN A 327 23.68 -12.26 34.38
C GLN A 327 22.25 -12.23 33.84
N ALA A 328 21.31 -12.90 34.51
CA ALA A 328 19.90 -12.89 34.14
C ALA A 328 19.26 -11.50 34.35
N LYS A 329 19.62 -10.80 35.44
CA LYS A 329 19.24 -9.40 35.65
C LYS A 329 19.81 -8.48 34.56
N ARG A 330 21.10 -8.62 34.26
CA ARG A 330 21.77 -7.84 33.19
C ARG A 330 21.17 -8.10 31.81
N TYR A 331 20.72 -9.33 31.53
CA TYR A 331 20.01 -9.66 30.28
C TYR A 331 18.73 -8.83 30.13
N LEU A 332 17.94 -8.70 31.19
CA LEU A 332 16.69 -7.94 31.18
C LEU A 332 16.94 -6.43 31.09
N GLN A 333 17.88 -5.92 31.88
CA GLN A 333 18.30 -4.51 31.82
C GLN A 333 18.82 -4.15 30.43
N ALA A 334 19.60 -5.03 29.80
CA ALA A 334 20.08 -4.83 28.45
C ALA A 334 18.93 -4.81 27.41
N LEU A 335 17.94 -5.68 27.55
CA LEU A 335 16.75 -5.64 26.69
C LEU A 335 15.94 -4.36 26.90
N HIS A 336 15.80 -3.89 28.13
CA HIS A 336 15.12 -2.63 28.45
C HIS A 336 15.84 -1.45 27.80
N LEU A 337 17.14 -1.30 28.04
CA LEU A 337 17.95 -0.21 27.48
C LEU A 337 17.95 -0.23 25.94
N PHE A 338 17.95 -1.42 25.34
CA PHE A 338 17.96 -1.57 23.89
C PHE A 338 16.59 -1.28 23.26
N HIS A 339 15.50 -1.88 23.77
CA HIS A 339 14.18 -1.82 23.16
C HIS A 339 13.32 -0.65 23.65
N CYS A 340 13.44 -0.25 24.92
CA CYS A 340 12.67 0.88 25.46
C CYS A 340 13.41 2.21 25.27
N ASN A 341 14.73 2.24 25.50
CA ASN A 341 15.48 3.49 25.56
C ASN A 341 16.30 3.76 24.29
N GLY A 342 16.32 2.82 23.33
CA GLY A 342 17.04 2.97 22.05
C GLY A 342 18.55 3.14 22.20
N VAL A 343 19.14 2.67 23.32
CA VAL A 343 20.57 2.80 23.59
C VAL A 343 21.36 1.81 22.73
N GLY A 344 22.38 2.29 22.02
CA GLY A 344 23.23 1.43 21.20
C GLY A 344 24.01 0.41 22.05
N LEU A 345 24.25 -0.79 21.50
CA LEU A 345 24.88 -1.91 22.22
C LEU A 345 26.26 -1.56 22.84
N LYS A 346 27.04 -0.69 22.19
CA LYS A 346 28.33 -0.22 22.74
C LYS A 346 28.16 0.54 24.06
N ASN A 347 27.14 1.39 24.15
CA ASN A 347 26.87 2.19 25.35
C ASN A 347 26.24 1.33 26.45
N ILE A 348 25.35 0.39 26.09
CA ILE A 348 24.80 -0.58 27.06
C ILE A 348 25.90 -1.44 27.67
N ALA A 349 26.87 -1.89 26.86
CA ALA A 349 27.99 -2.70 27.36
C ALA A 349 28.80 -1.94 28.42
N ALA A 350 29.06 -0.66 28.19
CA ALA A 350 29.72 0.21 29.16
C ALA A 350 28.88 0.42 30.43
N GLN A 351 27.56 0.67 30.30
CA GLN A 351 26.66 0.90 31.43
C GLN A 351 26.47 -0.33 32.34
N LEU A 352 26.48 -1.53 31.76
CA LEU A 352 26.29 -2.79 32.50
C LEU A 352 27.61 -3.48 32.90
N GLY A 353 28.74 -2.79 32.75
CA GLY A 353 30.06 -3.29 33.16
C GLY A 353 30.56 -4.50 32.37
N PHE A 354 30.20 -4.62 31.09
CA PHE A 354 30.78 -5.61 30.19
C PHE A 354 32.11 -5.12 29.63
N THR A 355 33.07 -6.03 29.46
CA THR A 355 34.40 -5.72 28.92
C THR A 355 34.36 -5.25 27.47
N ASP A 356 33.41 -5.75 26.68
CA ASP A 356 33.27 -5.42 25.26
C ASP A 356 31.83 -5.61 24.72
N GLN A 357 31.53 -4.99 23.57
CA GLN A 357 30.24 -5.13 22.87
C GLN A 357 29.94 -6.57 22.40
N PRO A 358 30.93 -7.39 21.95
CA PRO A 358 30.70 -8.80 21.63
C PRO A 358 30.12 -9.62 22.77
N HIS A 359 30.55 -9.39 24.02
CA HIS A 359 30.00 -10.11 25.17
C HIS A 359 28.50 -9.82 25.36
N LEU A 360 28.08 -8.56 25.26
CA LEU A 360 26.67 -8.17 25.32
C LEU A 360 25.86 -8.76 24.15
N SER A 361 26.43 -8.75 22.95
CA SER A 361 25.80 -9.34 21.76
C SER A 361 25.56 -10.85 21.92
N ARG A 362 26.50 -11.55 22.57
CA ARG A 362 26.36 -12.99 22.90
C ARG A 362 25.37 -13.26 24.03
N LEU A 363 25.14 -12.31 24.92
CA LEU A 363 24.11 -12.40 25.96
C LEU A 363 22.71 -12.22 25.36
N LEU A 364 22.51 -11.17 24.56
CA LEU A 364 21.20 -10.86 23.98
C LEU A 364 20.81 -11.79 22.83
N LYS A 365 21.77 -12.15 21.98
CA LYS A 365 21.56 -12.95 20.74
C LYS A 365 20.30 -12.50 19.99
N LEU A 366 20.21 -11.19 19.70
CA LEU A 366 18.99 -10.56 19.15
C LEU A 366 18.50 -11.23 17.86
N LYS A 367 19.40 -11.70 16.99
CA LYS A 367 19.02 -12.45 15.78
C LYS A 367 18.26 -13.74 16.12
N ILE A 368 18.76 -14.49 17.10
CA ILE A 368 18.12 -15.74 17.54
C ILE A 368 16.83 -15.39 18.30
N LEU A 369 16.84 -14.34 19.12
CA LEU A 369 15.67 -13.89 19.89
C LEU A 369 14.47 -13.66 18.97
N ARG A 370 14.68 -12.88 17.90
CA ARG A 370 13.67 -12.59 16.89
C ARG A 370 13.16 -13.85 16.21
N LYS A 371 14.07 -14.75 15.82
CA LYS A 371 13.70 -16.01 15.16
C LYS A 371 12.87 -16.91 16.07
N ASP A 372 13.23 -16.99 17.35
CA ASP A 372 12.49 -17.80 18.33
C ASP A 372 11.11 -17.19 18.61
N ILE A 373 11.00 -15.86 18.70
CA ILE A 373 9.71 -15.18 18.84
C ILE A 373 8.82 -15.46 17.63
N GLY A 374 9.35 -15.34 16.40
CA GLY A 374 8.58 -15.66 15.19
C GLY A 374 8.09 -17.11 15.16
N ARG A 375 8.92 -18.08 15.57
CA ARG A 375 8.52 -19.49 15.68
C ARG A 375 7.44 -19.73 16.73
N ASN A 376 7.60 -19.13 17.92
CA ASN A 376 6.62 -19.26 19.00
C ASN A 376 5.30 -18.56 18.66
N LEU A 377 5.34 -17.44 17.94
CA LEU A 377 4.15 -16.75 17.44
C LEU A 377 3.35 -17.67 16.52
N ILE A 378 4.00 -18.31 15.55
CA ILE A 378 3.36 -19.31 14.68
C ILE A 378 2.77 -20.45 15.51
N SER A 379 3.52 -20.98 16.49
CA SER A 379 3.03 -22.06 17.35
C SER A 379 1.82 -21.65 18.20
N ASN A 380 1.80 -20.44 18.75
CA ASN A 380 0.70 -19.93 19.55
C ASN A 380 -0.54 -19.66 18.69
N LEU A 381 -0.37 -19.13 17.47
CA LEU A 381 -1.46 -18.98 16.51
C LEU A 381 -2.07 -20.33 16.13
N LYS A 382 -1.25 -21.36 15.93
CA LYS A 382 -1.71 -22.73 15.65
C LYS A 382 -2.56 -23.28 16.80
N LYS A 383 -2.11 -23.12 18.04
CA LYS A 383 -2.86 -23.53 19.23
C LYS A 383 -4.19 -22.79 19.34
N TYR A 384 -4.16 -21.47 19.19
CA TYR A 384 -5.35 -20.62 19.25
C TYR A 384 -6.40 -21.02 18.22
N VAL A 385 -6.00 -21.26 16.96
CA VAL A 385 -6.92 -21.69 15.90
C VAL A 385 -7.43 -23.12 16.14
N ALA A 386 -6.58 -24.02 16.63
CA ALA A 386 -6.99 -25.39 16.97
C ALA A 386 -8.03 -25.43 18.10
N GLU A 387 -7.88 -24.56 19.11
CA GLU A 387 -8.82 -24.40 20.22
C GLU A 387 -10.17 -23.82 19.76
N LEU A 388 -10.15 -22.79 18.90
CA LEU A 388 -11.37 -22.17 18.36
C LEU A 388 -12.20 -23.10 17.46
N SER A 389 -11.52 -23.99 16.73
CA SER A 389 -12.13 -24.80 15.69
C SER A 389 -12.56 -26.19 16.14
N GLY A 390 -12.25 -26.56 17.39
CA GLY A 390 -12.52 -27.90 17.93
C GLY A 390 -11.76 -29.02 17.22
N TYR A 391 -10.80 -28.70 16.34
CA TYR A 391 -10.05 -29.66 15.53
C TYR A 391 -8.89 -30.35 16.28
N SER A 392 -8.77 -30.14 17.59
CA SER A 392 -7.77 -30.78 18.45
C SER A 392 -7.83 -32.32 18.45
N GLN A 393 -8.86 -32.92 17.84
CA GLN A 393 -9.03 -34.37 17.74
C GLN A 393 -8.81 -34.97 16.33
N ASN A 394 -8.54 -34.16 15.28
CA ASN A 394 -8.36 -34.69 13.91
C ASN A 394 -6.99 -34.30 13.29
N PRO A 395 -6.04 -35.26 13.16
CA PRO A 395 -4.67 -34.97 12.72
C PRO A 395 -4.56 -34.47 11.27
N ASP A 396 -5.42 -34.92 10.36
CA ASP A 396 -5.35 -34.52 8.95
C ASP A 396 -5.83 -33.07 8.74
N LYS A 397 -6.88 -32.67 9.47
CA LYS A 397 -7.37 -31.28 9.46
C LYS A 397 -6.39 -30.32 10.13
N LEU A 398 -5.60 -30.80 11.11
CA LEU A 398 -4.54 -30.03 11.74
C LEU A 398 -3.41 -29.70 10.75
N VAL A 399 -3.03 -30.62 9.85
CA VAL A 399 -1.98 -30.37 8.83
C VAL A 399 -2.43 -29.34 7.79
N GLU A 400 -3.70 -29.39 7.37
CA GLU A 400 -4.26 -28.40 6.44
C GLU A 400 -4.31 -27.00 7.08
N LEU A 401 -4.74 -26.92 8.34
CA LEU A 401 -4.72 -25.67 9.13
C LEU A 401 -3.29 -25.15 9.33
N ASP A 402 -2.34 -26.04 9.58
CA ASP A 402 -0.92 -25.70 9.72
C ASP A 402 -0.40 -24.97 8.48
N THR A 403 -0.68 -25.54 7.32
CA THR A 403 -0.30 -25.02 6.01
C THR A 403 -0.98 -23.69 5.74
N ARG A 404 -2.26 -23.56 6.12
CA ARG A 404 -3.04 -22.33 5.93
C ARG A 404 -2.58 -21.20 6.85
N ILE A 405 -2.27 -21.49 8.11
CA ILE A 405 -1.72 -20.49 9.06
C ILE A 405 -0.34 -20.04 8.62
N GLN A 406 0.54 -20.96 8.21
CA GLN A 406 1.85 -20.58 7.66
C GLN A 406 1.71 -19.73 6.39
N SER A 407 0.77 -20.06 5.51
CA SER A 407 0.55 -19.27 4.29
C SER A 407 -0.06 -17.90 4.57
N LEU A 408 -0.89 -17.74 5.60
CA LEU A 408 -1.56 -16.48 5.93
C LEU A 408 -0.68 -15.54 6.78
N PHE A 409 -0.03 -16.09 7.80
CA PHE A 409 0.72 -15.30 8.79
C PHE A 409 2.22 -15.31 8.56
N GLY A 410 2.76 -16.22 7.74
CA GLY A 410 4.20 -16.36 7.54
C GLY A 410 4.85 -15.08 7.02
N GLU A 411 4.23 -14.43 6.03
CA GLU A 411 4.72 -13.18 5.46
C GLU A 411 4.66 -12.02 6.47
N GLU A 412 3.57 -11.89 7.23
CA GLU A 412 3.45 -10.81 8.24
C GLU A 412 4.43 -10.99 9.40
N ILE A 413 4.68 -12.23 9.82
CA ILE A 413 5.68 -12.54 10.83
C ILE A 413 7.08 -12.23 10.29
N ASP A 414 7.37 -12.61 9.04
CA ASP A 414 8.65 -12.28 8.39
C ASP A 414 8.84 -10.76 8.25
N GLU A 415 7.80 -10.00 7.91
CA GLU A 415 7.84 -8.53 7.88
C GLU A 415 8.08 -7.95 9.28
N LEU A 416 7.37 -8.43 10.31
CA LEU A 416 7.55 -8.03 11.70
C LEU A 416 8.99 -8.27 12.20
N ILE A 417 9.60 -9.40 11.83
CA ILE A 417 10.99 -9.70 12.15
C ILE A 417 11.97 -8.83 11.35
N LYS A 418 11.75 -8.65 10.04
CA LYS A 418 12.60 -7.83 9.17
C LYS A 418 12.61 -6.36 9.59
N ASP A 419 11.46 -5.83 9.99
CA ASP A 419 11.35 -4.44 10.45
C ASP A 419 12.12 -4.22 11.75
N ALA A 420 12.01 -5.14 12.72
CA ALA A 420 12.82 -5.11 13.94
C ALA A 420 14.32 -5.30 13.68
N GLU A 421 14.71 -6.01 12.60
CA GLU A 421 16.10 -6.15 12.19
C GLU A 421 16.65 -4.86 11.57
N LYS A 422 15.88 -4.22 10.67
CA LYS A 422 16.24 -2.93 10.06
C LYS A 422 16.41 -1.85 11.13
N GLU A 423 15.48 -1.80 12.07
CA GLU A 423 15.50 -0.82 13.16
C GLU A 423 16.74 -0.96 14.03
N ALA A 424 17.12 -2.20 14.36
CA ALA A 424 18.33 -2.49 15.12
C ALA A 424 19.63 -2.16 14.38
N LYS A 425 19.63 -2.16 13.03
CA LYS A 425 20.81 -1.79 12.21
C LYS A 425 20.98 -0.27 12.10
N ASN A 426 19.86 0.46 12.09
CA ASN A 426 19.85 1.91 11.89
C ASN A 426 19.94 2.73 13.20
N GLY A 427 20.07 2.05 14.35
CA GLY A 427 19.88 2.57 15.71
C GLY A 427 20.90 3.60 16.22
N TYR A 428 21.05 4.73 15.53
CA TYR A 428 21.59 5.95 16.10
C TYR A 428 20.45 6.83 16.63
N ARG A 429 20.33 6.93 17.96
CA ARG A 429 19.58 7.95 18.73
C ARG A 429 18.05 8.03 18.52
N LEU A 430 17.38 6.96 18.12
CA LEU A 430 15.90 6.92 18.03
C LEU A 430 15.32 5.80 18.89
N VAL A 431 14.20 6.06 19.57
CA VAL A 431 13.41 5.06 20.31
C VAL A 431 12.91 4.00 19.32
N MET A 432 13.08 2.72 19.68
CA MET A 432 12.63 1.61 18.85
C MET A 432 11.10 1.56 18.84
N ASN A 433 10.50 1.76 17.67
CA ASN A 433 9.07 1.85 17.40
C ASN A 433 8.51 0.63 16.64
N SER A 434 9.30 -0.37 16.28
CA SER A 434 8.76 -1.61 15.69
C SER A 434 7.76 -2.29 16.63
N LYS A 435 6.75 -2.97 16.06
CA LYS A 435 5.74 -3.72 16.83
C LYS A 435 6.40 -4.68 17.83
N LEU A 436 7.44 -5.39 17.38
CA LEU A 436 8.20 -6.32 18.22
C LEU A 436 8.93 -5.62 19.37
N ALA A 437 9.60 -4.50 19.11
CA ALA A 437 10.31 -3.74 20.16
C ALA A 437 9.33 -3.21 21.21
N ARG A 438 8.16 -2.71 20.78
CA ARG A 438 7.08 -2.30 21.69
C ARG A 438 6.56 -3.44 22.54
N SER A 439 6.32 -4.62 21.96
CA SER A 439 5.87 -5.79 22.74
C SER A 439 6.90 -6.25 23.77
N ILE A 440 8.20 -6.23 23.42
CA ILE A 440 9.29 -6.53 24.38
C ILE A 440 9.35 -5.47 25.48
N CYS A 441 9.26 -4.19 25.12
CA CYS A 441 9.29 -3.10 26.10
C CYS A 441 8.09 -3.14 27.06
N GLN A 442 6.88 -3.39 26.53
CA GLN A 442 5.67 -3.55 27.34
C GLN A 442 5.77 -4.73 28.31
N LEU A 443 6.33 -5.87 27.88
CA LEU A 443 6.57 -7.00 28.76
C LEU A 443 7.47 -6.60 29.93
N ILE A 444 8.62 -5.97 29.63
CA ILE A 444 9.61 -5.62 30.65
C ILE A 444 9.05 -4.59 31.64
N ASN A 445 8.29 -3.60 31.17
CA ASN A 445 7.70 -2.57 32.02
C ASN A 445 6.56 -3.08 32.92
N LYS A 446 5.77 -4.08 32.47
CA LYS A 446 4.63 -4.62 33.22
C LYS A 446 4.98 -5.67 34.27
N CYS A 447 6.24 -6.07 34.34
CA CYS A 447 6.66 -7.23 35.12
C CYS A 447 7.52 -6.79 36.31
N PRO A 448 6.96 -6.61 37.52
CA PRO A 448 7.69 -6.10 38.69
C PRO A 448 8.77 -7.07 39.23
N HIS A 449 8.74 -8.36 38.85
CA HIS A 449 9.81 -9.32 39.17
C HIS A 449 11.16 -9.02 38.48
N PHE A 450 11.21 -8.01 37.61
CA PHE A 450 12.34 -7.72 36.72
C PHE A 450 13.08 -6.43 37.11
N ASN A 451 12.59 -5.71 38.12
CA ASN A 451 13.16 -4.45 38.63
C ASN A 451 13.77 -4.55 40.04
N ASN A 452 13.78 -5.74 40.68
CA ASN A 452 14.40 -5.97 41.99
C ASN A 452 15.63 -6.88 41.91
#